data_AF-A0A099S2Z9-F1
#
_entry.id   AF-A0A099S2Z9-F1
#
_cell.length_a   1.000
_cell.length_b   1.000
_cell.length_c   1.000
_cell.angle_alpha   90.00
_cell.angle_beta   90.00
_cell.angle_gamma   90.00
#
_symmetry.space_group_name_H-M   'P 1'
#
loop_
_entity.id
_entity.type
_entity.pdbx_description
1 polymer ?
#
loop_
_entity_poly.entity_id
_entity_poly.type
_entity_poly.pdbx_seq_one_letter_code
_entity_poly.pdbx_strand_id
1 'polypeptide(L)'
;MELVLNDKIYVMPKVKTRMLRKAIEVNENVDFNNLKTKDLDGLVDFVVELYGNKFSRDDFYDGLDADKLIETLNDSINGIVGTMGSKLEEFPNK
;
A
#
# COMPACT_ATOMS: atom_id res chain seq x y z
N MET A 1 8.09 2.75 6.56
CA MET A 1 8.28 3.16 5.16
C MET A 1 8.11 4.65 5.10
N GLU A 2 8.99 5.29 4.33
CA GLU A 2 8.93 6.70 4.00
C GLU A 2 8.44 6.82 2.57
N LEU A 3 7.46 7.69 2.34
CA LEU A 3 6.95 8.03 1.03
C LEU A 3 7.28 9.50 0.75
N VAL A 4 7.90 9.77 -0.39
CA VAL A 4 8.20 11.15 -0.80
C VAL A 4 7.21 11.57 -1.87
N LEU A 5 6.44 12.64 -1.60
CA LEU A 5 5.56 13.28 -2.57
C LEU A 5 5.90 14.77 -2.64
N ASN A 6 6.21 15.33 -3.82
CA ASN A 6 6.56 16.75 -4.00
C ASN A 6 7.57 17.26 -2.95
N ASP A 7 8.70 16.54 -2.80
CA ASP A 7 9.76 16.81 -1.80
C ASP A 7 9.33 16.75 -0.32
N LYS A 8 8.11 16.30 -0.02
CA LYS A 8 7.62 16.08 1.34
C LYS A 8 7.70 14.61 1.72
N ILE A 9 8.28 14.35 2.89
CA ILE A 9 8.42 13.00 3.43
C ILE A 9 7.24 12.67 4.33
N TYR A 10 6.52 11.60 4.00
CA TYR A 10 5.44 11.03 4.81
C TYR A 10 5.91 9.73 5.43
N VAL A 11 5.83 9.67 6.76
CA VAL A 11 6.17 8.45 7.51
C VAL A 11 4.91 7.64 7.78
N MET A 12 4.96 6.35 7.42
CA MET A 12 3.88 5.40 7.66
C MET A 12 3.68 5.20 9.18
N PRO A 13 2.46 5.39 9.70
CA PRO A 13 2.15 5.14 11.11
C PRO A 13 2.17 3.65 11.44
N LYS A 14 2.00 3.29 12.73
CA LYS A 14 1.83 1.89 13.13
C LYS A 14 0.59 1.30 12.45
N VAL A 15 0.80 0.33 11.58
CA VAL A 15 -0.24 -0.36 10.81
C VAL A 15 -1.24 -1.02 11.76
N LYS A 16 -2.53 -0.75 11.55
CA LYS A 16 -3.64 -1.33 12.32
C LYS A 16 -4.16 -2.59 11.63
N THR A 17 -4.78 -3.48 12.40
CA THR A 17 -5.38 -4.74 11.90
C THR A 17 -6.39 -4.52 10.77
N ARG A 18 -7.08 -3.37 10.74
CA ARG A 18 -7.96 -2.99 9.61
C ARG A 18 -7.21 -2.83 8.30
N MET A 19 -6.03 -2.20 8.32
CA MET A 19 -5.21 -2.03 7.12
C MET A 19 -4.64 -3.37 6.64
N LEU A 20 -4.33 -4.27 7.57
CA LEU A 20 -3.92 -5.63 7.24
C LEU A 20 -5.03 -6.38 6.48
N ARG A 21 -6.27 -6.35 6.98
CA ARG A 21 -7.42 -6.95 6.28
C ARG A 21 -7.57 -6.37 4.86
N LYS A 22 -7.48 -5.04 4.72
CA LYS A 22 -7.58 -4.37 3.42
C LYS A 22 -6.44 -4.78 2.47
N ALA A 23 -5.22 -4.93 2.99
CA ALA A 23 -4.08 -5.37 2.18
C ALA A 23 -4.31 -6.79 1.60
N ILE A 24 -4.88 -7.70 2.41
CA ILE A 24 -5.27 -9.04 1.96
C ILE A 24 -6.34 -8.96 0.88
N GLU A 25 -7.40 -8.17 1.12
CA GLU A 25 -8.49 -7.97 0.16
C GLU A 25 -7.99 -7.41 -1.17
N VAL A 26 -7.09 -6.44 -1.14
CA VAL A 26 -6.44 -5.89 -2.34
C VAL A 26 -5.62 -6.97 -3.06
N ASN A 27 -4.80 -7.72 -2.32
CA ASN A 27 -3.96 -8.77 -2.90
C ASN A 27 -4.76 -9.93 -3.52
N GLU A 28 -5.96 -10.21 -3.01
CA GLU A 28 -6.87 -11.23 -3.56
C GLU A 28 -7.64 -10.76 -4.79
N ASN A 29 -8.02 -9.48 -4.85
CA ASN A 29 -8.95 -8.96 -5.85
C ASN A 29 -8.29 -8.17 -6.99
N VAL A 30 -7.04 -7.71 -6.82
CA VAL A 30 -6.33 -6.91 -7.82
C VAL A 30 -5.40 -7.78 -8.65
N ASP A 31 -5.60 -7.77 -9.97
CA ASP A 31 -4.66 -8.39 -10.92
C ASP A 31 -3.55 -7.40 -11.28
N PHE A 32 -2.40 -7.52 -10.59
CA PHE A 32 -1.23 -6.68 -10.83
C PHE A 32 -0.62 -6.83 -12.22
N ASN A 33 -0.94 -7.91 -12.97
CA ASN A 33 -0.47 -8.08 -14.35
C ASN A 33 -1.36 -7.35 -15.37
N ASN A 34 -2.55 -6.91 -14.98
CA ASN A 34 -3.51 -6.25 -15.86
C ASN A 34 -4.28 -5.15 -15.12
N LEU A 35 -3.55 -4.16 -14.62
CA LEU A 35 -4.10 -3.05 -13.85
C LEU A 35 -4.99 -2.16 -14.73
N LYS A 36 -6.24 -1.98 -14.33
CA LYS A 36 -7.13 -0.96 -14.90
C LYS A 36 -7.01 0.33 -14.08
N THR A 37 -7.47 1.43 -14.67
CA THR A 37 -7.52 2.74 -13.99
C THR A 37 -8.25 2.70 -12.65
N LYS A 38 -9.37 1.99 -12.58
CA LYS A 38 -10.12 1.79 -11.32
C LYS A 38 -9.32 1.02 -10.26
N ASP A 39 -8.52 0.04 -10.69
CA ASP A 39 -7.71 -0.76 -9.77
C ASP A 39 -6.57 0.11 -9.22
N LEU A 40 -5.92 0.90 -10.08
CA LEU A 40 -4.93 1.91 -9.67
C LEU A 40 -5.52 2.90 -8.66
N ASP A 41 -6.71 3.45 -8.92
CA ASP A 41 -7.35 4.38 -7.98
C ASP A 41 -7.60 3.74 -6.61
N GLY A 42 -8.06 2.48 -6.59
CA GLY A 42 -8.26 1.74 -5.35
C GLY A 42 -6.95 1.44 -4.60
N LEU A 43 -5.88 1.15 -5.34
CA LEU A 43 -4.54 0.97 -4.78
C LEU A 43 -3.98 2.26 -4.18
N VAL A 44 -4.17 3.40 -4.86
CA VAL A 44 -3.76 4.71 -4.34
C VAL A 44 -4.57 5.09 -3.11
N ASP A 45 -5.89 4.86 -3.12
CA ASP A 45 -6.74 5.07 -1.94
C ASP A 45 -6.26 4.26 -0.73
N PHE A 46 -5.88 3.00 -0.97
CA PHE A 46 -5.30 2.16 0.06
C PHE A 46 -4.01 2.77 0.64
N VAL A 47 -3.13 3.31 -0.20
CA VAL A 47 -1.91 3.99 0.25
C VAL A 47 -2.25 5.26 1.03
N VAL A 48 -3.16 6.10 0.54
CA VAL A 48 -3.62 7.30 1.25
C VAL A 48 -4.11 6.94 2.67
N GLU A 49 -4.94 5.91 2.79
CA GLU A 49 -5.43 5.42 4.07
C GLU A 49 -4.31 4.84 4.95
N LEU A 50 -3.35 4.12 4.36
CA LEU A 50 -2.21 3.53 5.04
C LEU A 50 -1.35 4.58 5.74
N TYR A 51 -1.16 5.74 5.09
CA TYR A 51 -0.44 6.88 5.67
C TYR A 51 -1.31 7.73 6.61
N GLY A 52 -2.56 7.32 6.85
CA GLY A 52 -3.47 7.97 7.79
C GLY A 52 -4.16 9.21 7.22
N ASN A 53 -4.41 9.23 5.90
CA ASN A 53 -5.07 10.34 5.19
C ASN A 53 -4.33 11.68 5.32
N LYS A 54 -2.99 11.66 5.32
CA LYS A 54 -2.14 12.86 5.39
C LYS A 54 -2.03 13.62 4.06
N PHE A 55 -2.45 12.98 2.98
CA PHE A 55 -2.48 13.50 1.61
C PHE A 55 -3.71 12.90 0.90
N SER A 56 -4.15 13.49 -0.20
CA SER A 56 -5.25 12.99 -1.03
C SER A 56 -4.75 12.08 -2.16
N ARG A 57 -5.68 11.42 -2.88
CA ARG A 57 -5.35 10.66 -4.08
C ARG A 57 -4.67 11.55 -5.14
N ASP A 58 -5.18 12.76 -5.31
CA ASP A 58 -4.64 13.72 -6.28
C ASP A 58 -3.23 14.16 -5.88
N ASP A 59 -3.01 14.46 -4.58
CA ASP A 59 -1.66 14.77 -4.07
C ASP A 59 -0.65 13.64 -4.30
N PHE A 60 -1.12 12.38 -4.27
CA PHE A 60 -0.30 11.22 -4.55
C PHE A 60 0.05 11.14 -6.04
N TYR A 61 -0.94 11.25 -6.93
CA TYR A 61 -0.70 11.20 -8.37
C TYR A 61 0.14 12.37 -8.88
N ASP A 62 -0.08 13.58 -8.36
CA ASP A 62 0.65 14.78 -8.76
C ASP A 62 2.03 14.86 -8.10
N GLY A 63 2.22 14.18 -6.95
CA GLY A 63 3.44 14.28 -6.15
C GLY A 63 4.42 13.13 -6.29
N LEU A 64 4.01 11.99 -6.83
CA LEU A 64 4.86 10.83 -7.06
C LEU A 64 5.37 10.81 -8.50
N ASP A 65 6.67 10.56 -8.68
CA ASP A 65 7.21 10.31 -10.00
C ASP A 65 6.58 9.05 -10.62
N ALA A 66 6.15 9.13 -11.88
CA ALA A 66 5.38 8.07 -12.52
C ALA A 66 6.11 6.71 -12.59
N ASP A 67 7.44 6.73 -12.66
CA ASP A 67 8.28 5.53 -12.66
C ASP A 67 8.30 4.81 -11.30
N LYS A 68 8.02 5.52 -10.19
CA LYS A 68 7.96 4.97 -8.83
C LYS A 68 6.59 4.43 -8.45
N LEU A 69 5.57 4.63 -9.28
CA LEU A 69 4.18 4.27 -8.96
C LEU A 69 4.04 2.78 -8.60
N ILE A 70 4.46 1.90 -9.51
CA ILE A 70 4.29 0.46 -9.35
C ILE A 70 5.12 -0.07 -8.17
N GLU A 71 6.35 0.41 -8.02
CA GLU A 71 7.22 0.07 -6.89
C GLU A 71 6.58 0.47 -5.56
N THR A 72 6.11 1.72 -5.44
CA THR A 72 5.48 2.25 -4.23
C THR A 72 4.23 1.47 -3.83
N LEU A 73 3.40 1.09 -4.80
CA LEU A 73 2.19 0.30 -4.56
C LEU A 73 2.54 -1.12 -4.07
N ASN A 74 3.47 -1.79 -4.76
CA ASN A 74 3.93 -3.13 -4.37
C ASN A 74 4.57 -3.12 -2.98
N ASP A 75 5.43 -2.15 -2.70
CA ASP A 75 6.09 -2.00 -1.40
C ASP A 75 5.08 -1.75 -0.28
N SER A 76 4.08 -0.92 -0.51
CA SER A 76 3.03 -0.65 0.47
C SER A 76 2.24 -1.90 0.83
N ILE A 77 1.94 -2.76 -0.14
CA ILE A 77 1.17 -4.00 0.06
C ILE A 77 2.05 -5.09 0.67
N ASN A 78 3.22 -5.36 0.06
CA ASN A 78 4.16 -6.38 0.52
C ASN A 78 4.77 -6.03 1.88
N GLY A 79 4.95 -4.75 2.20
CA GLY A 79 5.40 -4.32 3.53
C GLY A 79 4.41 -4.72 4.63
N ILE A 80 3.11 -4.77 4.32
CA ILE A 80 2.06 -5.15 5.27
C ILE A 80 1.85 -6.68 5.29
N VAL A 81 1.69 -7.28 4.11
CA VAL A 81 1.41 -8.72 3.97
C VAL A 81 2.65 -9.56 4.26
N GLY A 82 3.83 -9.15 3.81
CA GLY A 82 5.10 -9.84 4.09
C GLY A 82 5.42 -9.89 5.58
N THR A 83 5.18 -8.80 6.32
CA THR A 83 5.28 -8.80 7.79
C THR A 83 4.33 -9.81 8.44
N MET A 84 3.19 -10.10 7.83
CA MET A 84 2.25 -11.13 8.29
C MET A 84 2.69 -12.53 7.88
N GLY A 85 3.16 -12.74 6.65
CA GLY A 85 3.67 -14.03 6.17
C GLY A 85 4.74 -14.59 7.09
N SER A 86 5.75 -13.79 7.43
CA SER A 86 6.80 -14.17 8.39
C SER A 86 6.25 -14.54 9.77
N LYS A 87 5.22 -13.83 10.24
CA LYS A 87 4.58 -14.11 11.54
C LYS A 87 3.63 -15.30 11.51
N LEU A 88 3.01 -15.60 10.37
CA LEU A 88 2.15 -16.76 10.18
C LEU A 88 2.97 -18.05 10.09
N GLU A 89 4.16 -18.01 9.48
CA GLU A 89 5.12 -19.13 9.51
C GLU A 89 5.63 -19.43 10.93
N GLU A 90 5.67 -18.42 11.82
CA GLU A 90 5.96 -18.61 13.25
C GLU A 90 4.80 -19.26 14.02
N PHE A 91 3.58 -19.27 13.49
CA PHE A 91 2.49 -20.05 14.07
C PHE A 91 2.65 -21.52 13.64
N PRO A 92 2.94 -22.46 14.56
CA PRO A 92 3.03 -23.86 14.19
C PRO A 92 1.70 -24.32 13.61
N ASN A 93 1.72 -24.77 12.36
CA ASN A 93 0.60 -25.50 11.76
C ASN A 93 0.28 -26.68 12.69
N LYS A 94 -0.90 -26.64 13.31
CA LYS A 94 -1.44 -27.75 14.09
C LYS A 94 -2.00 -28.82 13.18
#